data_AF-M0EIE0-F1
#
_entry.id   AF-M0EIE0-F1
#
_cell.length_a   1.000
_cell.length_b   1.000
_cell.length_c   1.000
_cell.angle_alpha   90.00
_cell.angle_beta   90.00
_cell.angle_gamma   90.00
#
_symmetry.space_group_name_H-M   'P 1'
#
loop_
_entity.id
_entity.type
_entity.pdbx_description
1 polymer ?
#
loop_
_entity_poly.entity_id
_entity_poly.type
_entity_poly.pdbx_seq_one_letter_code
_entity_poly.pdbx_strand_id
1 'polypeptide(L)'
;MTDRTSDRIALDRRTYLQATGAAALGAAGLAGCVGRATGTLATQVTDQPADIGDFESLVVTVEGFWLGPEGAEPDDDEDTAGNETDTDGGGDDADSDDGSADSGNETDAGDETDGEEDAGREYFEFDEPQEADLVELQNGETKLIDERELQTGEYPYLQLDVSSADGTLTDGSDATVDLPGNAPLKFNEAFEIRENTRTTFTADFAPVLRGNGRYLLRPVPSGIEVEYEESTDSEGDESSGDNETDGS
;
A
#
# COMPACT_ATOMS: atom_id res chain seq x y z
N MET A 1 -31.15 15.30 49.96
CA MET A 1 -30.21 14.92 48.89
C MET A 1 -30.13 13.41 48.86
N THR A 2 -30.71 12.79 47.84
CA THR A 2 -30.71 11.34 47.61
C THR A 2 -29.54 10.96 46.72
N ASP A 3 -28.80 9.95 47.15
CA ASP A 3 -27.83 9.19 46.38
C ASP A 3 -28.56 8.18 45.46
N ARG A 4 -28.13 8.09 44.19
CA ARG A 4 -28.33 6.92 43.34
C ARG A 4 -27.36 6.91 42.15
N THR A 5 -26.47 5.92 42.17
CA THR A 5 -25.50 5.47 41.16
C THR A 5 -26.13 4.95 39.86
N SER A 6 -25.39 5.09 38.74
CA SER A 6 -25.06 4.08 37.68
C SER A 6 -24.73 4.82 36.37
N ASP A 7 -23.46 5.00 36.03
CA ASP A 7 -22.55 4.08 35.32
C ASP A 7 -22.93 3.87 33.83
N ARG A 8 -22.12 4.46 32.94
CA ARG A 8 -21.98 4.08 31.54
C ARG A 8 -20.51 4.19 31.14
N ILE A 9 -19.79 3.08 31.34
CA ILE A 9 -18.77 2.51 30.44
C ILE A 9 -17.78 3.54 29.86
N ALA A 10 -16.77 3.89 30.66
CA ALA A 10 -15.49 4.31 30.12
C ALA A 10 -14.76 3.04 29.66
N LEU A 11 -14.63 2.83 28.34
CA LEU A 11 -13.77 1.78 27.80
C LEU A 11 -12.33 2.15 28.14
N ASP A 12 -11.75 1.35 29.03
CA ASP A 12 -10.38 1.47 29.50
C ASP A 12 -9.44 1.12 28.33
N ARG A 13 -8.84 2.14 27.73
CA ARG A 13 -7.80 2.11 26.68
C ARG A 13 -6.51 1.35 27.06
N ARG A 14 -6.51 0.60 28.16
CA ARG A 14 -5.36 -0.15 28.69
C ARG A 14 -5.46 -1.65 28.47
N THR A 15 -6.50 -2.13 27.78
CA THR A 15 -6.69 -3.55 27.44
C THR A 15 -6.48 -3.79 25.93
N TYR A 16 -5.37 -3.32 25.38
CA TYR A 16 -5.00 -3.67 23.99
C TYR A 16 -3.54 -4.14 23.82
N LEU A 17 -2.68 -3.99 24.82
CA LEU A 17 -1.25 -4.39 24.73
C LEU A 17 -0.90 -5.60 25.59
N GLN A 18 -1.79 -6.59 25.66
CA GLN A 18 -1.54 -7.81 26.45
C GLN A 18 -1.76 -9.12 25.68
N ALA A 19 -1.53 -9.10 24.35
CA ALA A 19 -1.63 -10.29 23.51
C ALA A 19 -0.34 -10.69 22.77
N THR A 20 0.75 -9.91 22.84
CA THR A 20 1.99 -10.22 22.09
C THR A 20 3.23 -9.98 22.94
N GLY A 21 3.41 -10.79 24.00
CA GLY A 21 4.50 -10.58 24.94
C GLY A 21 4.80 -11.79 25.81
N ALA A 22 5.06 -12.94 25.20
CA ALA A 22 5.63 -14.09 25.89
C ALA A 22 6.37 -15.02 24.92
N ALA A 23 7.51 -14.58 24.36
CA ALA A 23 8.49 -15.52 23.84
C ALA A 23 9.25 -16.13 25.02
N ALA A 24 8.82 -17.31 25.45
CA ALA A 24 9.53 -18.11 26.43
C ALA A 24 10.87 -18.59 25.84
N LEU A 25 11.99 -18.23 26.47
CA LEU A 25 13.32 -18.78 26.19
C LEU A 25 13.34 -20.29 26.47
N GLY A 26 13.06 -21.09 25.44
CA GLY A 26 13.15 -22.54 25.44
C GLY A 26 14.20 -23.03 24.45
N ALA A 27 15.41 -23.32 24.94
CA ALA A 27 16.44 -23.98 24.16
C ALA A 27 16.03 -25.43 23.84
N ALA A 28 15.58 -25.68 22.61
CA ALA A 28 15.45 -27.01 22.02
C ALA A 28 15.82 -26.93 20.53
N GLY A 29 16.80 -27.72 20.11
CA GLY A 29 17.32 -27.71 18.75
C GLY A 29 16.28 -28.14 17.72
N LEU A 30 16.08 -27.29 16.71
CA LEU A 30 15.38 -27.59 15.47
C LEU A 30 16.33 -27.28 14.32
N ALA A 31 16.52 -28.25 13.45
CA ALA A 31 17.25 -28.08 12.22
C ALA A 31 16.51 -27.08 11.31
N GLY A 32 17.22 -26.06 10.80
CA GLY A 32 16.87 -25.40 9.53
C GLY A 32 15.84 -24.27 9.52
N CYS A 33 15.45 -23.67 10.65
CA CYS A 33 14.73 -22.39 10.64
C CYS A 33 15.73 -21.25 10.85
N VAL A 34 16.41 -20.81 9.79
CA VAL A 34 16.99 -19.46 9.81
C VAL A 34 15.79 -18.52 9.68
N GLY A 35 15.22 -18.11 10.81
CA GLY A 35 14.27 -17.00 10.81
C GLY A 35 15.01 -15.81 10.22
N ARG A 36 14.63 -15.40 9.01
CA ARG A 36 15.13 -14.16 8.43
C ARG A 36 14.72 -13.04 9.38
N ALA A 37 15.64 -12.11 9.59
CA ALA A 37 15.40 -10.89 10.35
C ALA A 37 14.17 -10.16 9.78
N THR A 38 13.40 -9.50 10.64
CA THR A 38 12.21 -8.73 10.26
C THR A 38 12.38 -7.25 10.59
N GLY A 39 11.73 -6.41 9.79
CA GLY A 39 11.58 -4.97 10.01
C GLY A 39 10.12 -4.56 9.86
N THR A 40 9.81 -3.33 10.25
CA THR A 40 8.45 -2.78 10.10
C THR A 40 8.39 -1.93 8.84
N LEU A 41 7.41 -2.20 7.97
CA LEU A 41 7.05 -1.31 6.87
C LEU A 41 5.77 -0.55 7.26
N ALA A 42 5.84 0.77 7.27
CA ALA A 42 4.71 1.66 7.43
C ALA A 42 4.45 2.36 6.09
N THR A 43 3.30 2.08 5.48
CA THR A 43 2.91 2.64 4.18
C THR A 43 1.97 3.80 4.41
N GLN A 44 2.37 4.99 3.95
CA GLN A 44 1.60 6.22 4.04
C GLN A 44 1.24 6.74 2.66
N VAL A 45 0.20 7.56 2.59
CA VAL A 45 -0.19 8.26 1.39
C VAL A 45 -0.27 9.77 1.61
N THR A 46 -0.01 10.52 0.55
CA THR A 46 -0.14 12.00 0.50
C THR A 46 -0.61 12.44 -0.89
N ASP A 47 -0.81 13.74 -1.06
CA ASP A 47 -1.24 14.36 -2.31
C ASP A 47 -0.31 15.50 -2.75
N GLN A 48 0.00 15.52 -4.05
CA GLN A 48 0.73 16.60 -4.68
C GLN A 48 -0.24 17.61 -5.30
N PRO A 49 0.06 18.92 -5.20
CA PRO A 49 -0.71 19.92 -5.93
C PRO A 49 -0.69 19.66 -7.44
N ALA A 50 -1.81 19.19 -7.96
CA ALA A 50 -2.14 19.11 -9.38
C ALA A 50 -3.53 19.72 -9.60
N ASP A 51 -4.47 18.96 -10.14
CA ASP A 51 -5.87 19.38 -10.29
C ASP A 51 -6.73 19.05 -9.05
N ILE A 52 -6.08 18.71 -7.92
CA ILE A 52 -6.76 18.40 -6.64
C ILE A 52 -7.64 19.57 -6.14
N GLY A 53 -7.27 20.80 -6.51
CA GLY A 53 -8.01 22.01 -6.13
C GLY A 53 -9.42 22.11 -6.73
N ASP A 54 -9.77 21.26 -7.70
CA ASP A 54 -11.11 21.19 -8.28
C ASP A 54 -12.07 20.36 -7.41
N PHE A 55 -11.55 19.58 -6.46
CA PHE A 55 -12.31 18.67 -5.60
C PHE A 55 -12.68 19.29 -4.25
N GLU A 56 -13.90 19.03 -3.80
CA GLU A 56 -14.32 19.18 -2.41
C GLU A 56 -13.87 17.97 -1.57
N SER A 57 -13.89 16.77 -2.15
CA SER A 57 -13.37 15.53 -1.58
C SER A 57 -12.87 14.60 -2.68
N LEU A 58 -11.79 13.86 -2.43
CA LEU A 58 -11.31 12.81 -3.33
C LEU A 58 -10.88 11.61 -2.50
N VAL A 59 -11.80 10.66 -2.30
CA VAL A 59 -11.58 9.48 -1.46
C VAL A 59 -11.04 8.35 -2.31
N VAL A 60 -9.86 7.86 -1.97
CA VAL A 60 -9.28 6.64 -2.57
C VAL A 60 -9.44 5.47 -1.62
N THR A 61 -9.78 4.29 -2.15
CA THR A 61 -9.89 3.05 -1.39
C THR A 61 -8.75 2.12 -1.75
N VAL A 62 -7.97 1.68 -0.75
CA VAL A 62 -6.80 0.81 -0.93
C VAL A 62 -7.06 -0.53 -0.27
N GLU A 63 -6.85 -1.64 -0.99
CA GLU A 63 -7.13 -3.00 -0.51
C GLU A 63 -5.86 -3.76 -0.07
N GLY A 64 -4.70 -3.32 -0.54
CA GLY A 64 -3.42 -3.94 -0.24
C GLY A 64 -2.28 -3.30 -0.99
N PHE A 65 -1.12 -3.95 -0.97
CA PHE A 65 0.02 -3.56 -1.78
C PHE A 65 0.83 -4.75 -2.28
N TRP A 66 1.56 -4.53 -3.37
CA TRP A 66 2.58 -5.44 -3.88
C TRP A 66 3.97 -4.91 -3.57
N LEU A 67 4.88 -5.80 -3.16
CA LEU A 67 6.30 -5.53 -3.14
C LEU A 67 6.97 -6.17 -4.34
N GLY A 68 7.86 -5.42 -5.00
CA GLY A 68 8.70 -5.99 -6.05
C GLY A 68 9.62 -7.11 -5.55
N PRO A 69 10.25 -7.88 -6.45
CA PRO A 69 11.16 -8.94 -6.07
C PRO A 69 12.37 -8.40 -5.27
N GLU A 70 12.69 -9.08 -4.16
CA GLU A 70 13.84 -8.79 -3.29
C GLU A 70 15.14 -8.74 -4.14
N GLY A 71 15.87 -7.61 -4.06
CA GLY A 71 17.17 -7.42 -4.69
C GLY A 71 17.14 -7.21 -6.21
N ALA A 72 15.97 -7.01 -6.81
CA ALA A 72 15.88 -6.56 -8.19
C ALA A 72 16.20 -5.06 -8.33
N GLU A 73 16.63 -4.67 -9.53
CA GLU A 73 16.84 -3.27 -9.87
C GLU A 73 15.48 -2.60 -10.16
N PRO A 74 15.29 -1.30 -9.82
CA PRO A 74 14.09 -0.58 -10.21
C PRO A 74 13.98 -0.54 -11.73
N ASP A 75 12.81 -0.88 -12.25
CA ASP A 75 12.55 -0.75 -13.69
C ASP A 75 12.47 0.74 -14.05
N ASP A 76 13.30 1.19 -14.99
CA ASP A 76 13.27 2.56 -15.55
C ASP A 76 12.07 2.80 -16.50
N ASP A 77 11.11 1.89 -16.55
CA ASP A 77 9.91 2.03 -17.39
C ASP A 77 9.02 3.15 -16.83
N GLU A 78 9.29 4.38 -17.27
CA GLU A 78 8.45 5.58 -17.06
C GLU A 78 7.07 5.49 -17.76
N ASP A 79 6.72 4.33 -18.32
CA ASP A 79 5.53 4.08 -19.14
C ASP A 79 4.23 3.90 -18.32
N THR A 80 4.15 4.38 -17.08
CA THR A 80 2.84 4.54 -16.36
C THR A 80 2.11 5.81 -16.81
N ALA A 81 2.18 6.11 -18.10
CA ALA A 81 1.34 7.06 -18.78
C ALA A 81 0.76 6.35 -20.01
N GLY A 82 -0.19 5.47 -19.75
CA GLY A 82 -1.13 4.99 -20.76
C GLY A 82 -1.76 6.20 -21.45
N ASN A 83 -1.17 6.61 -22.57
CA ASN A 83 -1.79 7.47 -23.53
C ASN A 83 -2.94 6.67 -24.13
N GLU A 84 -4.09 6.71 -23.46
CA GLU A 84 -5.39 6.32 -24.01
C GLU A 84 -5.62 7.18 -25.26
N THR A 85 -5.11 6.76 -26.42
CA THR A 85 -5.60 7.28 -27.69
C THR A 85 -6.95 6.64 -27.92
N ASP A 86 -8.01 7.38 -27.61
CA ASP A 86 -9.36 7.15 -28.11
C ASP A 86 -9.27 6.85 -29.61
N THR A 87 -9.38 5.58 -29.98
CA THR A 87 -9.47 5.17 -31.38
C THR A 87 -10.95 5.22 -31.76
N ASP A 88 -11.42 6.44 -32.01
CA ASP A 88 -12.65 6.68 -32.75
C ASP A 88 -12.41 6.24 -34.21
N GLY A 89 -12.95 5.08 -34.57
CA GLY A 89 -12.73 4.43 -35.87
C GLY A 89 -13.98 3.70 -36.35
N GLY A 90 -15.03 4.45 -36.67
CA GLY A 90 -16.18 3.95 -37.41
C GLY A 90 -15.81 3.46 -38.80
N GLY A 91 -16.48 2.39 -39.26
CA GLY A 91 -16.35 1.87 -40.63
C GLY A 91 -17.09 0.55 -40.87
N ASP A 92 -18.40 0.68 -41.11
CA ASP A 92 -19.30 -0.05 -42.03
C ASP A 92 -19.12 -1.55 -42.40
N ASP A 93 -20.24 -2.27 -42.25
CA ASP A 93 -20.88 -3.22 -43.18
C ASP A 93 -20.07 -4.32 -43.91
N ALA A 94 -20.42 -5.60 -43.68
CA ALA A 94 -21.26 -6.41 -44.58
C ALA A 94 -21.03 -7.94 -44.52
N ASP A 95 -22.15 -8.66 -44.49
CA ASP A 95 -22.47 -9.96 -45.13
C ASP A 95 -21.80 -11.31 -44.72
N SER A 96 -22.64 -12.14 -44.09
CA SER A 96 -23.09 -13.49 -44.48
C SER A 96 -22.17 -14.58 -45.03
N ASP A 97 -22.33 -15.76 -44.39
CA ASP A 97 -22.46 -17.14 -44.93
C ASP A 97 -21.20 -17.90 -45.38
N ASP A 98 -20.89 -19.01 -44.69
CA ASP A 98 -20.93 -20.39 -45.22
C ASP A 98 -20.29 -21.37 -44.22
N GLY A 99 -20.94 -22.50 -44.01
CA GLY A 99 -20.50 -23.56 -43.10
C GLY A 99 -19.62 -24.60 -43.77
N SER A 100 -18.68 -25.18 -43.03
CA SER A 100 -18.30 -26.57 -43.23
C SER A 100 -17.60 -27.14 -42.02
N ALA A 101 -18.11 -28.28 -41.56
CA ALA A 101 -17.50 -29.09 -40.53
C ALA A 101 -16.22 -29.75 -41.06
N ASP A 102 -15.12 -29.62 -40.32
CA ASP A 102 -14.08 -30.64 -40.33
C ASP A 102 -13.73 -31.02 -38.89
N SER A 103 -13.77 -32.32 -38.66
CA SER A 103 -13.60 -32.99 -37.39
C SER A 103 -12.17 -33.50 -37.33
N GLY A 104 -11.40 -33.07 -36.33
CA GLY A 104 -9.97 -33.38 -36.25
C GLY A 104 -9.41 -33.36 -34.83
N ASN A 105 -9.86 -34.31 -34.02
CA ASN A 105 -9.07 -35.05 -33.02
C ASN A 105 -8.21 -34.30 -31.99
N GLU A 106 -8.72 -34.30 -30.75
CA GLU A 106 -8.04 -34.28 -29.43
C GLU A 106 -6.50 -34.11 -29.35
N THR A 107 -6.07 -33.04 -28.66
CA THR A 107 -5.16 -33.12 -27.51
C THR A 107 -5.45 -32.00 -26.51
N ASP A 108 -5.73 -32.43 -25.29
CA ASP A 108 -5.57 -31.73 -24.02
C ASP A 108 -4.27 -30.90 -24.00
N ALA A 109 -4.42 -29.58 -23.93
CA ALA A 109 -3.45 -28.67 -23.37
C ALA A 109 -4.30 -27.61 -22.65
N GLY A 110 -4.16 -27.59 -21.33
CA GLY A 110 -4.90 -26.71 -20.44
C GLY A 110 -4.90 -25.29 -20.96
N ASP A 111 -6.12 -24.77 -21.09
CA ASP A 111 -6.43 -23.37 -21.30
C ASP A 111 -5.46 -22.51 -20.50
N GLU A 112 -4.65 -21.80 -21.27
CA GLU A 112 -3.66 -20.85 -20.82
C GLU A 112 -4.38 -19.91 -19.85
N THR A 113 -4.14 -20.06 -18.55
CA THR A 113 -4.39 -18.93 -17.66
C THR A 113 -3.44 -17.86 -18.14
N ASP A 114 -3.96 -16.90 -18.91
CA ASP A 114 -3.42 -15.54 -19.08
C ASP A 114 -3.41 -14.86 -17.69
N GLY A 115 -2.68 -15.47 -16.75
CA GLY A 115 -2.24 -14.85 -15.52
C GLY A 115 -0.92 -14.21 -15.88
N GLU A 116 -0.97 -12.90 -16.06
CA GLU A 116 0.19 -12.01 -16.07
C GLU A 116 1.27 -12.60 -15.16
N GLU A 117 2.38 -12.95 -15.79
CA GLU A 117 3.52 -13.62 -15.18
C GLU A 117 3.80 -12.98 -13.82
N ASP A 118 3.60 -13.74 -12.74
CA ASP A 118 3.84 -13.31 -11.37
C ASP A 118 5.34 -12.98 -11.28
N ALA A 119 5.66 -11.70 -11.49
CA ALA A 119 6.99 -11.16 -11.78
C ALA A 119 7.91 -11.17 -10.54
N GLY A 120 7.78 -12.18 -9.69
CA GLY A 120 8.48 -12.29 -8.41
C GLY A 120 8.01 -11.30 -7.35
N ARG A 121 6.89 -10.59 -7.59
CA ARG A 121 6.28 -9.67 -6.61
C ARG A 121 5.44 -10.44 -5.58
N GLU A 122 5.34 -9.92 -4.36
CA GLU A 122 4.54 -10.51 -3.28
C GLU A 122 3.39 -9.56 -2.90
N TYR A 123 2.17 -10.10 -2.81
CA TYR A 123 0.98 -9.34 -2.44
C TYR A 123 0.70 -9.40 -0.93
N PHE A 124 0.34 -8.25 -0.38
CA PHE A 124 0.03 -8.02 1.02
C PHE A 124 -1.36 -7.39 1.12
N GLU A 125 -2.38 -8.22 1.31
CA GLU A 125 -3.76 -7.79 1.54
C GLU A 125 -3.90 -7.11 2.91
N PHE A 126 -4.82 -6.15 3.00
CA PHE A 126 -5.24 -5.53 4.25
C PHE A 126 -6.37 -6.32 4.91
N ASP A 127 -6.43 -6.29 6.25
CA ASP A 127 -7.55 -6.90 6.98
C ASP A 127 -8.88 -6.26 6.59
N GLU A 128 -8.86 -4.95 6.34
CA GLU A 128 -9.99 -4.14 5.88
C GLU A 128 -9.48 -3.08 4.88
N PRO A 129 -10.23 -2.78 3.80
CA PRO A 129 -9.87 -1.69 2.89
C PRO A 129 -9.72 -0.36 3.64
N GLN A 130 -8.76 0.43 3.22
CA GLN A 130 -8.40 1.69 3.85
C GLN A 130 -8.73 2.85 2.92
N GLU A 131 -9.50 3.81 3.43
CA GLU A 131 -9.89 4.99 2.67
C GLU A 131 -8.98 6.17 3.00
N ALA A 132 -8.68 7.04 2.04
CA ALA A 132 -7.98 8.30 2.27
C ALA A 132 -8.56 9.43 1.42
N ASP A 133 -8.93 10.55 2.03
CA ASP A 133 -9.35 11.74 1.29
C ASP A 133 -8.13 12.59 0.94
N LEU A 134 -7.72 12.57 -0.33
CA LEU A 134 -6.53 13.27 -0.81
C LEU A 134 -6.63 14.79 -0.63
N VAL A 135 -7.84 15.35 -0.63
CA VAL A 135 -8.04 16.78 -0.38
C VAL A 135 -7.60 17.16 1.04
N GLU A 136 -7.77 16.25 2.01
CA GLU A 136 -7.33 16.44 3.40
C GLU A 136 -5.81 16.27 3.59
N LEU A 137 -5.12 15.67 2.61
CA LEU A 137 -3.67 15.36 2.68
C LEU A 137 -2.78 16.39 1.99
N GLN A 138 -3.36 17.50 1.55
CA GLN A 138 -2.61 18.60 0.96
C GLN A 138 -1.66 19.26 1.97
N ASN A 139 -0.60 19.89 1.45
CA ASN A 139 0.41 20.65 2.21
C ASN A 139 1.35 19.79 3.08
N GLY A 140 1.61 18.55 2.65
CA GLY A 140 2.55 17.64 3.34
C GLY A 140 1.93 16.89 4.52
N GLU A 141 0.60 16.87 4.61
CA GLU A 141 -0.09 15.98 5.52
C GLU A 141 -0.08 14.56 4.93
N THR A 142 0.05 13.54 5.79
CA THR A 142 0.10 12.14 5.37
C THR A 142 -0.90 11.31 6.15
N LYS A 143 -1.34 10.21 5.54
CA LYS A 143 -2.20 9.21 6.21
C LYS A 143 -1.54 7.85 6.18
N LEU A 144 -1.42 7.23 7.35
CA LEU A 144 -1.03 5.82 7.47
C LEU A 144 -2.15 4.93 6.94
N ILE A 145 -1.80 4.07 5.98
CA ILE A 145 -2.70 3.10 5.35
C ILE A 145 -2.44 1.71 5.89
N ASP A 146 -1.17 1.33 6.04
CA ASP A 146 -0.82 0.02 6.59
C ASP A 146 0.47 0.08 7.39
N GLU A 147 0.58 -0.78 8.39
CA GLU A 147 1.81 -1.01 9.12
C GLU A 147 1.93 -2.49 9.47
N ARG A 148 3.01 -3.14 9.03
CA ARG A 148 3.23 -4.57 9.29
C ARG A 148 4.70 -4.96 9.38
N GLU A 149 4.95 -6.11 10.01
CA GLU A 149 6.28 -6.72 10.06
C GLU A 149 6.52 -7.58 8.82
N LEU A 150 7.62 -7.31 8.12
CA LEU A 150 8.04 -8.02 6.90
C LEU A 150 9.48 -8.51 7.01
N GLN A 151 9.84 -9.44 6.13
CA GLN A 151 11.22 -9.89 6.03
C GLN A 151 12.13 -8.74 5.62
N THR A 152 13.33 -8.71 6.18
CA THR A 152 14.38 -7.79 5.75
C THR A 152 14.77 -8.05 4.30
N GLY A 153 15.02 -6.98 3.56
CA GLY A 153 15.32 -7.05 2.13
C GLY A 153 15.34 -5.67 1.47
N GLU A 154 15.97 -5.60 0.29
CA GLU A 154 15.92 -4.44 -0.60
C GLU A 154 14.85 -4.67 -1.66
N TYR A 155 14.00 -3.68 -1.88
CA TYR A 155 12.85 -3.75 -2.77
C TYR A 155 12.92 -2.63 -3.80
N PRO A 156 12.72 -2.91 -5.10
CA PRO A 156 12.85 -1.91 -6.16
C PRO A 156 11.67 -0.93 -6.25
N TYR A 157 10.49 -1.36 -5.80
CA TYR A 157 9.25 -0.60 -5.89
C TYR A 157 8.19 -1.14 -4.92
N LEU A 158 7.18 -0.31 -4.66
CA LEU A 158 5.92 -0.68 -4.01
C LEU A 158 4.77 -0.38 -4.98
N GLN A 159 3.72 -1.21 -4.99
CA GLN A 159 2.50 -0.92 -5.76
C GLN A 159 1.30 -0.91 -4.84
N LEU A 160 0.52 0.17 -4.85
CA LEU A 160 -0.73 0.22 -4.09
C LEU A 160 -1.88 -0.34 -4.93
N ASP A 161 -2.62 -1.27 -4.36
CA ASP A 161 -3.83 -1.81 -4.97
C ASP A 161 -5.01 -0.91 -4.60
N VAL A 162 -5.29 0.04 -5.48
CA VAL A 162 -6.38 1.01 -5.32
C VAL A 162 -7.59 0.48 -6.06
N SER A 163 -8.69 0.25 -5.35
CA SER A 163 -9.90 -0.34 -5.91
C SER A 163 -10.91 0.70 -6.40
N SER A 164 -10.92 1.90 -5.80
CA SER A 164 -11.76 3.01 -6.23
C SER A 164 -11.13 4.38 -5.95
N ALA A 165 -11.57 5.38 -6.72
CA ALA A 165 -11.30 6.79 -6.49
C ALA A 165 -12.60 7.58 -6.71
N ASP A 166 -13.21 8.04 -5.63
CA ASP A 166 -14.52 8.68 -5.59
C ASP A 166 -14.35 10.19 -5.32
N GLY A 167 -14.60 10.99 -6.36
CA GLY A 167 -14.40 12.45 -6.33
C GLY A 167 -15.69 13.25 -6.31
N THR A 168 -15.79 14.23 -5.42
CA THR A 168 -16.80 15.29 -5.45
C THR A 168 -16.12 16.60 -5.79
N LEU A 169 -16.60 17.32 -6.81
CA LEU A 169 -16.08 18.62 -7.21
C LEU A 169 -16.57 19.75 -6.30
N THR A 170 -15.87 20.88 -6.32
CA THR A 170 -16.22 22.08 -5.54
C THR A 170 -17.58 22.70 -5.88
N ASP A 171 -18.19 22.33 -7.01
CA ASP A 171 -19.56 22.72 -7.36
C ASP A 171 -20.62 21.74 -6.81
N GLY A 172 -20.19 20.68 -6.13
CA GLY A 172 -20.99 19.62 -5.53
C GLY A 172 -21.40 18.51 -6.50
N SER A 173 -20.85 18.48 -7.72
CA SER A 173 -21.09 17.39 -8.68
C SER A 173 -20.08 16.25 -8.52
N ASP A 174 -20.48 15.03 -8.86
CA ASP A 174 -19.57 13.87 -8.87
C ASP A 174 -18.60 13.94 -10.06
N ALA A 175 -17.32 13.67 -9.81
CA ALA A 175 -16.29 13.52 -10.83
C ALA A 175 -15.96 12.05 -11.07
N THR A 176 -15.81 11.67 -12.34
CA THR A 176 -15.24 10.37 -12.69
C THR A 176 -13.73 10.45 -12.65
N VAL A 177 -13.12 9.67 -11.75
CA VAL A 177 -11.67 9.55 -11.59
C VAL A 177 -11.26 8.14 -12.00
N ASP A 178 -10.48 8.04 -13.06
CA ASP A 178 -9.95 6.79 -13.57
C ASP A 178 -8.63 6.45 -12.87
N LEU A 179 -8.37 5.15 -12.74
CA LEU A 179 -7.06 4.60 -12.38
C LEU A 179 -6.32 4.22 -13.68
N PRO A 180 -4.98 4.26 -13.70
CA PRO A 180 -4.20 3.93 -14.88
C PRO A 180 -4.28 2.44 -15.17
N GLY A 181 -5.13 2.07 -16.13
CA GLY A 181 -5.41 0.68 -16.47
C GLY A 181 -6.15 -0.06 -15.35
N ASN A 182 -6.23 -1.40 -15.48
CA ASN A 182 -6.67 -2.28 -14.38
C ASN A 182 -5.48 -2.69 -13.47
N ALA A 183 -4.39 -1.92 -13.48
CA ALA A 183 -3.15 -2.27 -12.83
C ALA A 183 -2.95 -1.46 -11.53
N PRO A 184 -2.36 -2.08 -10.49
CA PRO A 184 -1.97 -1.36 -9.27
C PRO A 184 -1.07 -0.15 -9.55
N LEU A 185 -1.16 0.87 -8.69
CA LEU A 185 -0.36 2.09 -8.81
C LEU A 185 1.09 1.83 -8.36
N LYS A 186 2.02 1.75 -9.33
CA LYS A 186 3.44 1.49 -9.08
C LYS A 186 4.21 2.76 -8.69
N PHE A 187 5.02 2.64 -7.64
CA PHE A 187 5.95 3.64 -7.14
C PHE A 187 7.38 3.10 -7.29
N ASN A 188 8.07 3.52 -8.35
CA ASN A 188 9.43 3.10 -8.67
C ASN A 188 10.46 3.83 -7.80
N GLU A 189 10.43 3.59 -6.49
CA GLU A 189 11.47 4.04 -5.56
C GLU A 189 12.00 2.84 -4.78
N ALA A 190 13.33 2.70 -4.77
CA ALA A 190 13.98 1.60 -4.11
C ALA A 190 14.09 1.86 -2.61
N PHE A 191 13.77 0.87 -1.80
CA PHE A 191 13.86 0.97 -0.33
C PHE A 191 14.29 -0.34 0.31
N GLU A 192 14.72 -0.27 1.56
CA GLU A 192 15.21 -1.41 2.32
C GLU A 192 14.38 -1.57 3.59
N ILE A 193 13.86 -2.76 3.84
CA ILE A 193 13.30 -3.12 5.13
C ILE A 193 14.45 -3.64 5.99
N ARG A 194 14.79 -2.87 7.04
CA ARG A 194 15.91 -3.16 7.94
C ARG A 194 15.45 -3.82 9.23
N GLU A 195 16.33 -4.66 9.80
CA GLU A 195 16.06 -5.32 11.08
C GLU A 195 15.82 -4.28 12.18
N ASN A 196 14.80 -4.49 13.01
CA ASN A 196 14.46 -3.61 14.16
C ASN A 196 14.35 -2.12 13.77
N THR A 197 13.97 -1.84 12.53
CA THR A 197 13.83 -0.48 12.01
C THR A 197 12.44 -0.33 11.40
N ARG A 198 11.80 0.80 11.67
CA ARG A 198 10.58 1.20 10.99
C ARG A 198 10.95 1.96 9.72
N THR A 199 10.56 1.40 8.58
CA THR A 199 10.69 2.02 7.26
C THR A 199 9.35 2.64 6.91
N THR A 200 9.30 3.96 6.79
CA THR A 200 8.10 4.68 6.36
C THR A 200 8.22 4.96 4.88
N PHE A 201 7.31 4.42 4.07
CA PHE A 201 7.21 4.68 2.64
C PHE A 201 5.98 5.55 2.38
N THR A 202 6.19 6.79 1.96
CA THR A 202 5.12 7.74 1.63
C THR A 202 4.88 7.77 0.13
N ALA A 203 3.71 7.31 -0.28
CA ALA A 203 3.24 7.30 -1.66
C ALA A 203 2.44 8.56 -2.00
N ASP A 204 2.86 9.30 -3.02
CA ASP A 204 2.22 10.55 -3.43
C ASP A 204 1.35 10.36 -4.69
N PHE A 205 0.13 10.90 -4.64
CA PHE A 205 -0.84 10.86 -5.73
C PHE A 205 -1.15 12.25 -6.27
N ALA A 206 -1.60 12.30 -7.52
CA ALA A 206 -2.15 13.52 -8.08
C ALA A 206 -3.29 13.19 -9.07
N PRO A 207 -4.47 13.79 -8.93
CA PRO A 207 -5.46 13.78 -10.00
C PRO A 207 -5.03 14.73 -11.12
N VAL A 208 -5.16 14.25 -12.37
CA VAL A 208 -4.87 15.03 -13.58
C VAL A 208 -6.11 15.11 -14.47
N LEU A 209 -6.55 16.33 -14.77
CA LEU A 209 -7.69 16.57 -15.64
C LEU A 209 -7.35 16.20 -17.10
N ARG A 210 -8.19 15.36 -17.70
CA ARG A 210 -8.10 14.95 -19.10
C ARG A 210 -8.99 15.83 -19.99
N GLY A 211 -8.68 15.86 -21.28
CA GLY A 211 -9.43 16.66 -22.27
C GLY A 211 -10.91 16.25 -22.47
N ASN A 212 -11.32 15.10 -21.94
CA ASN A 212 -12.71 14.62 -21.95
C ASN A 212 -13.50 14.99 -20.67
N GLY A 213 -12.90 15.77 -19.76
CA GLY A 213 -13.53 16.19 -18.50
C GLY A 213 -13.49 15.14 -17.38
N ARG A 214 -12.78 14.04 -17.58
CA ARG A 214 -12.51 13.02 -16.55
C ARG A 214 -11.14 13.29 -15.92
N TYR A 215 -10.92 12.76 -14.73
CA TYR A 215 -9.62 12.82 -14.08
C TYR A 215 -8.93 11.46 -14.17
N LEU A 216 -7.61 11.46 -14.21
CA LEU A 216 -6.79 10.27 -14.06
C LEU A 216 -5.95 10.43 -12.79
N LEU A 217 -6.10 9.50 -11.85
CA LEU A 217 -5.24 9.45 -10.67
C LEU A 217 -3.88 8.88 -11.09
N ARG A 218 -2.78 9.55 -10.75
CA ARG A 218 -1.43 9.10 -11.10
C ARG A 218 -0.52 9.09 -9.87
N PRO A 219 0.42 8.14 -9.80
CA PRO A 219 1.52 8.21 -8.85
C PRO A 219 2.43 9.37 -9.24
N VAL A 220 3.04 10.02 -8.25
CA VAL A 220 3.94 11.15 -8.44
C VAL A 220 5.35 10.78 -8.02
N PRO A 221 6.26 10.45 -8.96
CA PRO A 221 7.57 9.91 -8.63
C PRO A 221 8.42 10.83 -7.74
N SER A 222 8.36 12.14 -7.96
CA SER A 222 9.10 13.12 -7.16
C SER A 222 8.53 13.37 -5.77
N GLY A 223 7.35 12.82 -5.47
CA GLY A 223 6.70 12.92 -4.17
C GLY A 223 6.87 11.69 -3.29
N ILE A 224 7.58 10.66 -3.77
CA ILE A 224 7.86 9.48 -2.97
C ILE A 224 8.92 9.83 -1.94
N GLU A 225 8.64 9.54 -0.66
CA GLU A 225 9.59 9.74 0.44
C GLU A 225 9.77 8.44 1.22
N VAL A 226 11.03 8.12 1.56
CA VAL A 226 11.38 6.95 2.37
C VAL A 226 12.18 7.38 3.59
N GLU A 227 11.62 7.13 4.77
CA GLU A 227 12.22 7.48 6.05
C GLU A 227 12.52 6.23 6.88
N TYR A 228 13.55 6.31 7.72
CA TYR A 228 13.98 5.20 8.56
C TYR A 228 14.08 5.65 10.01
N GLU A 229 13.31 5.02 10.87
CA GLU A 229 13.30 5.25 12.30
C GLU A 229 13.80 3.99 13.00
N GLU A 230 14.94 4.09 13.69
CA GLU A 230 15.43 2.98 14.53
C GLU A 230 14.47 2.81 15.72
N SER A 231 14.03 1.57 15.96
CA SER A 231 13.29 1.24 17.17
C SER A 231 14.23 1.42 18.35
N THR A 232 14.15 2.55 19.07
CA THR A 232 14.84 2.68 20.34
C THR A 232 14.11 1.84 21.38
N ASP A 233 14.37 0.53 21.40
CA ASP A 233 14.14 -0.27 22.59
C ASP A 233 14.99 0.35 23.69
N SER A 234 14.35 1.17 24.53
CA SER A 234 14.94 1.78 25.71
C SER A 234 15.27 0.69 26.73
N GLU A 235 16.36 -0.02 26.50
CA GLU A 235 16.98 -0.96 27.42
C GLU A 235 18.15 -0.23 28.11
N GLY A 236 17.87 0.42 29.24
CA GLY A 236 18.86 0.62 30.31
C GLY A 236 19.54 2.00 30.45
N ASP A 237 18.83 2.97 31.05
CA ASP A 237 19.48 3.92 31.97
C ASP A 237 19.41 3.33 33.39
N GLU A 238 20.23 2.31 33.66
CA GLU A 238 20.65 2.00 35.01
C GLU A 238 21.93 2.79 35.30
N SER A 239 21.77 4.09 35.55
CA SER A 239 22.85 4.92 36.07
C SER A 239 23.35 4.33 37.40
N SER A 240 24.45 3.60 37.29
CA SER A 240 25.26 3.11 38.40
C SER A 240 25.87 4.29 39.15
N GLY A 241 25.54 4.42 40.44
CA GLY A 241 26.18 5.29 41.43
C GLY A 241 25.31 5.36 42.69
N ASP A 242 25.68 4.90 43.88
CA ASP A 242 27.00 4.80 44.48
C ASP A 242 27.05 3.65 45.52
N ASN A 243 28.20 2.98 45.58
CA ASN A 243 28.59 2.07 46.63
C ASN A 243 29.32 2.85 47.73
N GLU A 244 28.74 2.98 48.93
CA GLU A 244 29.48 3.30 50.15
C GLU A 244 29.08 2.31 51.26
N THR A 245 29.85 1.23 51.36
CA THR A 245 29.94 0.34 52.52
C THR A 245 30.89 0.93 53.57
N ASP A 246 30.40 1.25 54.77
CA ASP A 246 31.11 1.20 56.07
C ASP A 246 30.04 1.48 57.16
N GLY A 247 29.82 0.77 58.26
CA GLY A 247 30.62 -0.17 59.04
C GLY A 247 30.27 0.08 60.52
N SER A 248 29.64 -0.91 61.17
CA SER A 248 29.38 -1.06 62.63
C SER A 248 28.21 -0.31 63.28
#